data_AF-A0A7J2IQR2-F1
#
_entry.id   AF-A0A7J2IQR2-F1
#
_cell.length_a   1.000
_cell.length_b   1.000
_cell.length_c   1.000
_cell.angle_alpha   90.00
_cell.angle_beta   90.00
_cell.angle_gamma   90.00
#
_symmetry.space_group_name_H-M   'P 1'
#
loop_
_entity.id
_entity.type
_entity.pdbx_description
1 polymer ?
#
loop_
_entity_poly.entity_id
_entity_poly.type
_entity_poly.pdbx_seq_one_letter_code
_entity_poly.pdbx_strand_id
1 'polypeptide(L)'
;MEFTVENLRFNPNPPPISGGRQFSKSPEEAFYKVEDVLSHFTQGKITIDRAVKSLNYARHAIIPFQNYPQEIVEKLDKLYDEAIRILKKLRTPEKVKEWLLSHGPPRKPHKTLESFFKK
;
A
#
# COMPACT_ATOMS: atom_id res chain seq x y z
N MET A 1 10.04 11.62 0.07
CA MET A 1 9.90 10.19 -0.29
C MET A 1 9.45 10.14 -1.74
N GLU A 2 9.95 9.21 -2.54
CA GLU A 2 9.47 9.04 -3.92
C GLU A 2 8.32 8.03 -3.98
N PHE A 3 7.20 8.42 -4.59
CA PHE A 3 6.01 7.59 -4.73
C PHE A 3 6.10 6.75 -6.01
N THR A 4 6.92 5.72 -5.99
CA THR A 4 7.09 4.78 -7.09
C THR A 4 6.87 3.34 -6.62
N VAL A 5 6.54 2.45 -7.56
CA VAL A 5 6.21 1.05 -7.25
C VAL A 5 7.43 0.27 -6.72
N GLU A 6 8.64 0.65 -7.11
CA GLU A 6 9.91 0.05 -6.66
C GLU A 6 10.16 0.29 -5.17
N ASN A 7 9.53 1.31 -4.58
CA ASN A 7 9.65 1.60 -3.15
C ASN A 7 8.63 0.84 -2.29
N LEU A 8 7.66 0.16 -2.91
CA LEU A 8 6.67 -0.66 -2.20
C LEU A 8 7.33 -1.91 -1.65
N ARG A 9 7.07 -2.24 -0.39
CA ARG A 9 7.60 -3.43 0.28
C ARG A 9 6.50 -4.25 0.91
N PHE A 10 6.75 -5.54 1.08
CA PHE A 10 5.83 -6.44 1.77
C PHE A 10 5.68 -6.01 3.24
N ASN A 11 4.43 -5.80 3.68
CA ASN A 11 4.10 -5.57 5.07
C ASN A 11 3.54 -6.86 5.67
N PRO A 12 4.23 -7.52 6.62
CA PRO A 12 3.72 -8.75 7.24
C PRO A 12 2.49 -8.50 8.10
N ASN A 13 2.32 -7.28 8.64
CA ASN A 13 1.23 -6.93 9.54
C ASN A 13 0.52 -5.64 9.06
N PRO A 14 -0.16 -5.69 7.90
CA PRO A 14 -0.81 -4.51 7.36
C PRO A 14 -2.04 -4.12 8.19
N PRO A 15 -2.23 -2.81 8.49
CA PRO A 15 -3.46 -2.31 9.07
C PRO A 15 -4.70 -2.71 8.25
N PRO A 16 -5.91 -2.69 8.84
CA PRO A 16 -7.13 -3.01 8.12
C PRO A 16 -7.35 -2.15 6.86
N ILE A 17 -7.95 -2.75 5.82
CA ILE A 17 -8.21 -2.02 4.57
C ILE A 17 -9.25 -0.91 4.76
N SER A 18 -10.20 -1.08 5.67
CA SER A 18 -11.11 0.01 6.03
C SER A 18 -10.62 0.65 7.33
N GLY A 19 -10.50 1.98 7.36
CA GLY A 19 -10.16 2.74 8.57
C GLY A 19 -8.71 2.64 9.07
N GLY A 20 -7.84 1.85 8.43
CA GLY A 20 -6.46 1.65 8.91
C GLY A 20 -5.47 2.78 8.61
N ARG A 21 -5.75 3.65 7.62
CA ARG A 21 -4.89 4.77 7.20
C ARG A 21 -5.64 6.08 7.25
N GLN A 22 -4.95 7.16 7.61
CA GLN A 22 -5.52 8.50 7.71
C GLN A 22 -4.86 9.42 6.69
N PHE A 23 -5.47 9.52 5.50
CA PHE A 23 -4.89 10.23 4.36
C PHE A 23 -4.74 11.73 4.65
N SER A 24 -5.57 12.30 5.52
CA SER A 24 -5.46 13.70 5.93
C SER A 24 -4.16 14.03 6.67
N LYS A 25 -3.44 13.03 7.22
CA LYS A 25 -2.18 13.26 7.93
C LYS A 25 -1.04 13.59 6.98
N SER A 26 -0.88 12.79 5.93
CA SER A 26 0.18 13.00 4.95
C SER A 26 -0.01 12.13 3.69
N PRO A 27 0.60 12.51 2.55
CA PRO A 27 0.61 11.70 1.33
C PRO A 27 1.24 10.32 1.50
N GLU A 28 2.17 10.15 2.44
CA GLU A 28 2.78 8.84 2.76
C GLU A 28 1.73 7.83 3.23
N GLU A 29 0.67 8.26 3.91
CA GLU A 29 -0.42 7.37 4.30
C GLU A 29 -1.15 6.78 3.07
N ALA A 30 -1.27 7.57 1.99
CA ALA A 30 -1.78 7.09 0.71
C ALA A 30 -0.79 6.16 0.01
N PHE A 31 0.52 6.37 0.16
CA PHE A 31 1.53 5.42 -0.33
C PHE A 31 1.46 4.08 0.42
N TYR A 32 1.47 4.10 1.76
CA TYR A 32 1.41 2.89 2.57
C TYR A 32 0.12 2.11 2.39
N LYS A 33 -0.97 2.80 2.02
CA LYS A 33 -2.20 2.12 1.65
C LYS A 33 -2.00 1.11 0.53
N VAL A 34 -1.16 1.42 -0.46
CA VAL A 34 -0.85 0.51 -1.57
C VAL A 34 -0.12 -0.72 -1.04
N GLU A 35 0.92 -0.52 -0.21
CA GLU A 35 1.64 -1.62 0.44
C GLU A 35 0.68 -2.53 1.24
N ASP A 36 -0.22 -1.92 2.01
CA ASP A 36 -1.17 -2.66 2.85
C ASP A 36 -2.14 -3.49 2.02
N VAL A 37 -2.73 -2.91 0.96
CA VAL A 37 -3.67 -3.63 0.09
C VAL A 37 -2.99 -4.79 -0.62
N LEU A 38 -1.79 -4.57 -1.19
CA LEU A 38 -1.04 -5.64 -1.84
C LEU A 38 -0.66 -6.72 -0.83
N SER A 39 -0.25 -6.35 0.38
CA SER A 39 0.10 -7.30 1.44
C SER A 39 -1.10 -8.10 1.95
N HIS A 40 -2.29 -7.50 2.06
CA HIS A 40 -3.51 -8.26 2.35
C HIS A 40 -3.83 -9.27 1.25
N PHE A 41 -3.63 -8.89 -0.02
CA PHE A 41 -3.81 -9.81 -1.14
C PHE A 41 -2.80 -10.97 -1.10
N THR A 42 -1.52 -10.68 -0.88
CA THR A 42 -0.48 -11.73 -0.81
C THR A 42 -0.65 -12.69 0.37
N GLN A 43 -1.34 -12.25 1.43
CA GLN A 43 -1.69 -13.06 2.59
C GLN A 43 -3.01 -13.82 2.41
N GLY A 44 -3.67 -13.72 1.25
CA GLY A 44 -4.96 -14.37 0.99
C GLY A 44 -6.12 -13.77 1.79
N LYS A 45 -5.94 -12.61 2.42
CA LYS A 45 -6.99 -11.94 3.22
C LYS A 45 -8.05 -11.27 2.36
N ILE A 46 -7.72 -10.98 1.09
CA ILE A 46 -8.65 -10.42 0.11
C ILE A 46 -8.42 -11.03 -1.28
N THR A 47 -9.46 -10.97 -2.11
CA THR A 47 -9.39 -11.33 -3.52
C THR A 47 -8.72 -10.23 -4.35
N ILE A 48 -8.28 -10.58 -5.56
CA ILE A 48 -7.73 -9.62 -6.52
C ILE A 48 -8.74 -8.51 -6.86
N ASP A 49 -10.02 -8.85 -7.03
CA ASP A 49 -11.08 -7.87 -7.32
C ASP A 49 -11.26 -6.89 -6.16
N ARG A 50 -11.23 -7.40 -4.92
CA ARG A 50 -11.30 -6.55 -3.73
C ARG A 50 -10.08 -5.65 -3.61
N ALA A 51 -8.88 -6.14 -3.96
CA ALA A 51 -7.66 -5.35 -3.97
C ALA A 51 -7.74 -4.20 -5.01
N VAL A 52 -8.09 -4.53 -6.26
CA VAL A 52 -8.26 -3.54 -7.34
C VAL A 52 -9.32 -2.50 -6.97
N LYS A 53 -10.48 -2.94 -6.45
CA LYS A 53 -11.54 -2.02 -6.00
C LYS A 53 -11.06 -1.09 -4.88
N SER A 54 -10.27 -1.60 -3.94
CA SER A 54 -9.73 -0.80 -2.82
C SER A 54 -8.72 0.25 -3.31
N LEU A 55 -7.85 -0.11 -4.25
CA LEU A 55 -6.90 0.83 -4.87
C LEU A 55 -7.64 1.92 -5.66
N ASN A 56 -8.59 1.54 -6.53
CA ASN A 56 -9.38 2.50 -7.30
C ASN A 56 -10.19 3.45 -6.43
N TYR A 57 -10.76 2.95 -5.33
CA TYR A 57 -11.51 3.78 -4.40
C TYR A 57 -10.61 4.85 -3.77
N ALA A 58 -9.44 4.47 -3.27
CA ALA A 58 -8.49 5.44 -2.74
C ALA A 58 -8.01 6.44 -3.80
N ARG A 59 -7.66 5.95 -5.01
CA ARG A 59 -7.19 6.76 -6.14
C ARG A 59 -8.19 7.82 -6.59
N HIS A 60 -9.47 7.46 -6.76
CA HIS A 60 -10.45 8.35 -7.39
C HIS A 60 -11.42 9.01 -6.40
N ALA A 61 -11.66 8.42 -5.24
CA ALA A 61 -12.66 8.90 -4.28
C ALA A 61 -12.07 9.51 -3.00
N ILE A 62 -10.77 9.32 -2.71
CA ILE A 62 -10.14 9.85 -1.50
C ILE A 62 -9.07 10.87 -1.84
N ILE A 63 -8.01 10.46 -2.57
CA ILE A 63 -6.81 11.27 -2.82
C ILE A 63 -7.11 12.67 -3.40
N PRO A 64 -8.01 12.82 -4.41
CA PRO A 64 -8.31 14.13 -4.98
C PRO A 64 -8.89 15.14 -3.98
N PHE A 65 -9.42 14.65 -2.85
CA PHE A 65 -10.08 15.47 -1.83
C PHE A 65 -9.21 15.69 -0.58
N GLN A 66 -7.93 15.33 -0.61
CA GLN A 66 -7.03 15.48 0.54
C GLN A 66 -6.24 16.80 0.58
N ASN A 67 -6.50 17.74 -0.35
CA ASN A 67 -5.79 19.02 -0.46
C ASN A 67 -4.26 18.88 -0.55
N TYR A 68 -3.77 17.80 -1.15
CA TYR A 68 -2.34 17.65 -1.44
C TYR A 68 -1.92 18.61 -2.56
N PRO A 69 -0.63 18.98 -2.63
CA PRO A 69 -0.09 19.67 -3.80
C PRO A 69 -0.37 18.86 -5.08
N GLN A 70 -0.69 19.54 -6.18
CA GLN A 70 -1.07 18.90 -7.44
C GLN A 70 -0.02 17.88 -7.93
N GLU A 71 1.27 18.23 -7.84
CA GLU A 71 2.38 17.33 -8.18
C GLU A 71 2.36 16.02 -7.38
N ILE A 72 1.95 16.09 -6.12
CA ILE A 72 1.85 14.92 -5.24
C ILE A 72 0.64 14.06 -5.63
N VAL A 73 -0.49 14.69 -5.98
CA VAL A 73 -1.67 13.99 -6.49
C VAL A 73 -1.31 13.20 -7.75
N GLU A 74 -0.59 13.80 -8.70
CA GLU A 74 -0.17 13.15 -9.94
C GLU A 74 0.77 11.97 -9.71
N LYS A 75 1.74 12.14 -8.80
CA LYS A 75 2.66 11.05 -8.40
C LYS A 75 1.90 9.88 -7.76
N LEU A 76 0.96 10.16 -6.88
CA LEU A 76 0.11 9.13 -6.26
C LEU A 76 -0.83 8.48 -7.29
N ASP A 77 -1.43 9.25 -8.18
CA ASP A 77 -2.29 8.70 -9.24
C ASP A 77 -1.53 7.67 -10.10
N LYS A 78 -0.32 8.03 -10.52
CA LYS A 78 0.57 7.15 -11.27
C LYS A 78 0.96 5.90 -10.48
N LEU A 79 1.35 6.05 -9.22
CA LEU A 79 1.67 4.92 -8.34
C LEU A 79 0.51 3.91 -8.25
N TYR A 80 -0.71 4.42 -8.04
CA TYR A 80 -1.89 3.57 -7.92
C TYR A 80 -2.24 2.87 -9.23
N ASP A 81 -2.13 3.58 -10.36
CA ASP A 81 -2.34 2.99 -11.68
C ASP A 81 -1.36 1.84 -11.97
N GLU A 82 -0.08 2.08 -11.71
CA GLU A 82 0.98 1.08 -11.91
C GLU A 82 0.80 -0.11 -10.97
N ALA A 83 0.49 0.11 -9.70
CA ALA A 83 0.21 -0.95 -8.74
C ALA A 83 -0.96 -1.84 -9.19
N ILE A 84 -2.03 -1.25 -9.73
CA ILE A 84 -3.17 -1.99 -10.29
C ILE A 84 -2.74 -2.82 -11.51
N ARG A 85 -1.95 -2.23 -12.42
CA ARG A 85 -1.44 -2.95 -13.61
C ARG A 85 -0.57 -4.14 -13.20
N ILE A 86 0.32 -3.96 -12.24
CA ILE A 86 1.20 -5.02 -11.72
C ILE A 86 0.38 -6.12 -11.06
N LEU A 87 -0.58 -5.76 -10.20
CA LEU A 87 -1.48 -6.72 -9.56
C LEU A 87 -2.24 -7.57 -10.60
N LYS A 88 -2.79 -6.93 -11.64
CA LYS A 88 -3.48 -7.61 -12.76
C LYS A 88 -2.56 -8.47 -13.62
N LYS A 89 -1.28 -8.09 -13.75
CA LYS A 89 -0.26 -8.85 -14.49
C LYS A 89 0.19 -10.10 -13.73
N LEU A 90 0.49 -9.96 -12.44
CA LEU A 90 1.01 -11.05 -11.60
C LEU A 90 -0.08 -12.04 -11.19
N ARG A 91 -1.31 -11.56 -10.96
CA ARG A 91 -2.55 -12.31 -10.67
C ARG A 91 -2.58 -13.19 -9.42
N THR A 92 -1.47 -13.76 -8.99
CA THR A 92 -1.43 -14.70 -7.86
C THR A 92 -0.79 -14.06 -6.62
N PRO A 93 -1.25 -14.41 -5.41
CA PRO A 93 -0.68 -13.92 -4.16
C PRO A 93 0.85 -14.13 -4.06
N GLU A 94 1.33 -15.28 -4.51
CA GLU A 94 2.74 -15.67 -4.42
C GLU A 94 3.63 -14.78 -5.28
N LYS A 95 3.23 -14.55 -6.54
CA LYS A 95 3.99 -13.70 -7.48
C LYS A 95 4.03 -12.25 -7.01
N VAL A 96 2.94 -11.73 -6.47
CA VAL A 96 2.92 -10.38 -5.89
C VAL A 96 3.81 -10.31 -4.66
N LYS A 97 3.88 -11.37 -3.86
CA LYS A 97 4.76 -11.42 -2.68
C LYS A 97 6.23 -11.43 -3.07
N GLU A 98 6.61 -12.29 -4.01
CA GLU A 98 7.96 -12.35 -4.58
C GLU A 98 8.38 -10.98 -5.13
N TRP A 99 7.49 -10.34 -5.88
CA TRP A 99 7.73 -9.00 -6.42
C TRP A 99 7.96 -7.96 -5.30
N LEU A 100 7.10 -7.91 -4.29
CA LEU A 100 7.27 -7.00 -3.14
C LEU A 100 8.54 -7.27 -2.32
N LEU A 101 8.99 -8.53 -2.23
CA LEU A 101 10.21 -8.91 -1.53
C LEU A 101 11.48 -8.61 -2.35
N SER A 102 11.35 -8.51 -3.68
CA SER A 102 12.48 -8.14 -4.55
C SER A 102 12.93 -6.69 -4.36
N HIS A 103 12.08 -5.83 -3.81
CA HIS A 103 12.35 -4.42 -3.53
C HIS A 103 13.08 -4.17 -2.20
N GLY A 104 13.33 -5.22 -1.43
CA GLY A 104 14.03 -5.16 -0.15
C GLY A 104 13.33 -5.94 0.96
N PRO A 105 13.89 -5.88 2.18
CA PRO A 105 13.34 -6.63 3.31
C PRO A 105 11.91 -6.18 3.62
N PRO A 106 11.05 -7.07 4.16
CA PRO A 106 9.72 -6.71 4.63
C PRO A 106 9.77 -5.48 5.53
N ARG A 107 8.71 -4.66 5.49
CA ARG A 107 8.56 -3.54 6.42
C ARG A 107 8.64 -4.09 7.83
N LYS A 108 9.55 -3.53 8.63
CA LYS A 108 9.64 -3.85 10.05
C LYS A 108 8.27 -3.51 10.66
N PRO A 109 7.69 -4.38 11.48
CA PRO A 109 6.50 -4.01 12.23
C PRO A 109 6.80 -2.73 12.99
N HIS A 110 5.82 -1.81 13.05
CA HIS A 110 5.92 -0.69 13.98
C HIS A 110 6.23 -1.27 15.37
N LYS A 111 7.30 -0.77 16.00
CA LYS A 111 7.70 -1.16 17.36
C LYS A 111 6.45 -1.17 18.24
N THR A 112 6.04 -2.36 18.70
CA THR A 112 4.98 -2.48 19.71
C THR A 112 5.51 -1.88 21.02
N LEU A 113 4.63 -1.40 21.90
CA LEU A 113 5.02 -0.93 23.24
C LEU A 113 5.87 -1.98 23.98
N GLU A 114 5.59 -3.28 23.76
CA GLU A 114 6.36 -4.41 24.28
C GLU A 114 7.84 -4.38 23.88
N SER A 115 8.17 -3.87 22.69
CA SER A 115 9.56 -3.72 22.23
C SER A 115 10.31 -2.57 22.91
N PHE A 116 9.58 -1.66 23.59
CA PHE A 116 10.17 -0.62 24.43
C PHE A 116 10.41 -1.08 25.88
N PHE A 117 9.62 -2.03 26.39
CA PHE A 117 9.70 -2.50 27.77
C PHE A 117 10.60 -3.73 28.00
N LYS A 118 11.13 -4.36 26.93
CA LYS A 118 12.19 -5.37 27.07
C LYS A 118 13.55 -4.68 27.28
N LYS A 119 13.84 -4.36 28.53
CA LYS A 119 15.20 -4.08 29.03
C LYS A 119 15.71 -5.30 29.78
#